data_AF-A0A1X7TAD8-F1
#
_entry.id   AF-A0A1X7TAD8-F1
#
_cell.length_a   1.000
_cell.length_b   1.000
_cell.length_c   1.000
_cell.angle_alpha   90.00
_cell.angle_beta   90.00
_cell.angle_gamma   90.00
#
_symmetry.space_group_name_H-M   'P 1'
#
loop_
_entity.id
_entity.type
_entity.pdbx_description
1 polymer ?
#
loop_
_entity_poly.entity_id
_entity_poly.type
_entity_poly.pdbx_seq_one_letter_code
_entity_poly.pdbx_strand_id
1 'polypeptide(L)'
;MGHSISDRGVTNICQALEHNSTLTSLDLYYNPLITSTSGQALSHLLLNNSPLVELDLSGTSLSTESILLILQSLMDNKKIRRLRLDKRHKETCINTYSKYHLIQDRVDWY
;
A
#
# COMPACT_ATOMS: atom_id res chain seq x y z
N MET A 1 -14.98 -20.18 6.13
CA MET A 1 -13.54 -19.95 5.90
C MET A 1 -13.45 -18.74 4.99
N GLY A 2 -12.99 -17.60 5.50
CA GLY A 2 -12.85 -16.39 4.69
C GLY A 2 -11.66 -16.54 3.73
N HIS A 3 -11.86 -16.26 2.45
CA HIS A 3 -10.78 -16.22 1.48
C HIS A 3 -9.94 -14.96 1.74
N SER A 4 -8.76 -15.13 2.34
CA SER A 4 -7.79 -14.07 2.58
C SER A 4 -6.60 -14.28 1.67
N ILE A 5 -6.13 -13.20 1.04
CA ILE A 5 -4.93 -13.19 0.21
C ILE A 5 -3.70 -13.31 1.13
N SER A 6 -2.84 -14.28 0.84
CA SER A 6 -1.55 -14.43 1.53
C SER A 6 -0.47 -13.52 0.94
N ASP A 7 0.65 -13.36 1.66
CA ASP A 7 1.83 -12.64 1.14
C ASP A 7 2.32 -13.14 -0.22
N ARG A 8 2.22 -14.46 -0.46
CA ARG A 8 2.53 -15.04 -1.77
C ARG A 8 1.54 -14.55 -2.82
N GLY A 9 0.26 -14.49 -2.50
CA GLY A 9 -0.77 -13.92 -3.37
C GLY A 9 -0.48 -12.46 -3.72
N VAL A 10 -0.07 -11.64 -2.74
CA VAL A 10 0.33 -10.24 -2.99
C VAL A 10 1.53 -10.16 -3.92
N THR A 11 2.57 -10.97 -3.69
CA THR A 11 3.74 -11.02 -4.59
C THR A 11 3.33 -11.32 -6.03
N ASN A 12 2.47 -12.32 -6.23
CA ASN A 12 1.95 -12.67 -7.54
C ASN A 12 1.12 -11.55 -8.18
N ILE A 13 0.30 -10.84 -7.39
CA ILE A 13 -0.47 -9.67 -7.86
C ILE A 13 0.49 -8.56 -8.30
N CYS A 14 1.48 -8.20 -7.47
CA CYS A 14 2.45 -7.15 -7.82
C CYS A 14 3.18 -7.47 -9.13
N GLN A 15 3.66 -8.71 -9.30
CA GLN A 15 4.31 -9.16 -10.53
C GLN A 15 3.39 -9.07 -11.76
N ALA A 16 2.13 -9.46 -11.63
CA ALA A 16 1.17 -9.35 -12.73
C ALA A 16 0.89 -7.88 -13.10
N LEU A 17 0.93 -6.98 -12.12
CA LEU A 17 0.66 -5.56 -12.32
C LEU A 17 1.83 -4.77 -12.93
N GLU A 18 3.06 -5.29 -12.90
CA GLU A 18 4.20 -4.69 -13.60
C GLU A 18 3.99 -4.62 -15.12
N HIS A 19 3.21 -5.56 -15.67
CA HIS A 19 2.85 -5.61 -17.08
C HIS A 19 1.42 -5.14 -17.36
N ASN A 20 0.69 -4.70 -16.34
CA ASN A 20 -0.67 -4.24 -16.48
C ASN A 20 -0.72 -2.73 -16.78
N SER A 21 -1.39 -2.35 -17.87
CA SER A 21 -1.51 -0.96 -18.31
C SER A 21 -2.91 -0.37 -18.15
N THR A 22 -3.85 -1.10 -17.54
CA THR A 22 -5.28 -0.73 -17.50
C THR A 22 -5.86 -0.62 -16.09
N LEU A 23 -5.33 -1.33 -15.09
CA LEU A 23 -5.90 -1.40 -13.75
C LEU A 23 -5.60 -0.12 -12.97
N THR A 24 -6.64 0.63 -12.62
CA THR A 24 -6.51 1.91 -11.93
C THR A 24 -6.82 1.82 -10.43
N SER A 25 -7.44 0.74 -9.96
CA SER A 25 -7.77 0.53 -8.55
C SER A 25 -7.50 -0.91 -8.14
N LEU A 26 -6.85 -1.09 -6.99
CA LEU A 26 -6.58 -2.38 -6.36
C LEU A 26 -7.07 -2.33 -4.92
N ASP A 27 -8.03 -3.19 -4.61
CA ASP A 27 -8.61 -3.35 -3.29
C ASP A 27 -8.07 -4.63 -2.63
N LEU A 28 -7.31 -4.47 -1.56
CA LEU A 28 -6.83 -5.56 -0.69
C LEU A 28 -7.40 -5.44 0.73
N TYR A 29 -8.53 -4.74 0.87
CA TYR A 29 -9.21 -4.56 2.14
C TYR A 29 -9.47 -5.90 2.84
N TYR A 30 -9.26 -5.91 4.16
CA TYR A 30 -9.60 -7.03 5.04
C TYR A 30 -8.94 -8.36 4.64
N ASN A 31 -7.66 -8.30 4.26
CA ASN A 31 -6.83 -9.47 4.02
C ASN A 31 -5.76 -9.61 5.13
N PRO A 32 -6.11 -10.20 6.29
CA PRO A 32 -5.20 -10.26 7.45
C PRO A 32 -3.97 -11.18 7.24
N LEU A 33 -3.92 -11.96 6.15
CA LEU A 33 -2.75 -12.77 5.80
C LEU A 33 -1.73 -12.01 4.94
N ILE A 34 -2.01 -10.73 4.63
CA ILE A 34 -1.02 -9.78 4.11
C ILE A 34 -0.27 -9.23 5.31
N THR A 35 0.98 -9.64 5.46
CA THR A 35 1.86 -9.28 6.57
C THR A 35 3.02 -8.41 6.08
N SER A 36 3.95 -8.06 6.97
CA SER A 36 5.15 -7.29 6.62
C SER A 36 6.01 -7.92 5.52
N THR A 37 5.87 -9.22 5.24
CA THR A 37 6.52 -9.87 4.08
C THR A 37 6.08 -9.25 2.75
N SER A 38 4.85 -8.76 2.65
CA SER A 38 4.34 -8.06 1.45
C SER A 38 4.85 -6.62 1.30
N GLY A 39 5.42 -6.01 2.34
CA GLY A 39 5.75 -4.59 2.36
C GLY A 39 6.68 -4.15 1.23
N GLN A 40 7.71 -4.94 0.94
CA GLN A 40 8.66 -4.66 -0.15
C GLN A 40 8.00 -4.76 -1.54
N ALA A 41 7.19 -5.80 -1.77
CA ALA A 41 6.50 -6.00 -3.04
C ALA A 41 5.49 -4.87 -3.33
N LEU A 42 4.74 -4.43 -2.31
CA LEU A 42 3.80 -3.31 -2.42
C LEU A 42 4.54 -1.99 -2.67
N SER A 43 5.64 -1.75 -1.96
CA SER A 43 6.51 -0.58 -2.20
C SER A 43 7.07 -0.56 -3.63
N HIS A 44 7.52 -1.71 -4.14
CA HIS A 44 8.03 -1.83 -5.51
C HIS A 44 6.95 -1.58 -6.56
N LEU A 45 5.74 -2.11 -6.37
CA LEU A 45 4.59 -1.85 -7.25
C LEU A 45 4.31 -0.35 -7.38
N LEU A 46 4.42 0.40 -6.28
CA LEU A 46 4.26 1.85 -6.29
C LEU A 46 5.37 2.54 -7.10
N LEU A 47 6.61 2.08 -7.04
CA LEU A 47 7.71 2.71 -7.77
C LEU A 47 7.67 2.41 -9.28
N ASN A 48 7.14 1.25 -9.69
CA ASN A 48 7.17 0.78 -11.08
C ASN A 48 6.12 1.42 -12.01
N ASN A 49 5.67 2.64 -11.73
CA ASN A 49 4.84 3.45 -12.63
C ASN A 49 3.56 2.76 -13.15
N SER A 50 2.98 1.85 -12.37
CA SER A 50 1.66 1.26 -12.63
C SER A 50 0.61 2.36 -12.93
N PRO A 51 -0.39 2.10 -13.79
CA PRO A 51 -1.55 2.99 -13.98
C PRO A 51 -2.43 3.13 -12.72
N LEU A 52 -2.07 2.44 -11.64
CA LEU A 52 -2.78 2.46 -10.37
C LEU A 52 -2.90 3.89 -9.79
N VAL A 53 -4.13 4.27 -9.51
CA VAL A 53 -4.54 5.54 -8.90
C VAL A 53 -4.98 5.31 -7.45
N GLU A 54 -5.52 4.13 -7.14
CA GLU A 54 -6.04 3.80 -5.82
C GLU A 54 -5.54 2.44 -5.33
N LEU A 55 -5.11 2.41 -4.07
CA LEU A 55 -4.70 1.20 -3.36
C LEU A 55 -5.32 1.18 -1.96
N ASP A 56 -6.05 0.12 -1.63
CA ASP A 56 -6.56 -0.13 -0.28
C ASP A 56 -5.78 -1.26 0.40
N LEU A 57 -5.15 -0.96 1.54
CA LEU A 57 -4.44 -1.92 2.39
C LEU A 57 -4.99 -1.94 3.81
N SER A 58 -6.17 -1.36 4.05
CA SER A 58 -6.81 -1.40 5.36
C SER A 58 -7.28 -2.82 5.70
N GLY A 59 -7.31 -3.17 6.99
CA GLY A 59 -7.60 -4.53 7.45
C GLY A 59 -6.53 -5.56 7.08
N THR A 60 -5.27 -5.13 6.87
CA THR A 60 -4.12 -6.02 6.67
C THR A 60 -3.26 -6.10 7.93
N SER A 61 -2.38 -7.11 8.01
CA SER A 61 -1.43 -7.30 9.10
C SER A 61 -0.06 -6.68 8.80
N LEU A 62 0.01 -5.66 7.94
CA LEU A 62 1.24 -4.91 7.70
C LEU A 62 1.71 -4.26 9.00
N SER A 63 3.03 -4.26 9.22
CA SER A 63 3.62 -3.50 10.32
C SER A 63 3.80 -2.03 9.93
N THR A 64 3.99 -1.17 10.93
CA THR A 64 4.22 0.26 10.71
C THR A 64 5.46 0.52 9.85
N GLU A 65 6.51 -0.31 9.96
CA GLU A 65 7.70 -0.22 9.13
C GLU A 65 7.39 -0.46 7.64
N SER A 66 6.55 -1.45 7.34
CA SER A 66 6.07 -1.70 5.98
C SER A 66 5.24 -0.52 5.46
N ILE A 67 4.39 0.07 6.31
CA ILE A 67 3.63 1.27 5.94
C ILE A 67 4.57 2.45 5.65
N LEU A 68 5.58 2.69 6.49
CA LEU A 68 6.56 3.77 6.26
C LEU A 68 7.30 3.57 4.93
N LEU A 69 7.65 2.33 4.57
CA LEU A 69 8.26 2.01 3.29
C LEU A 69 7.31 2.34 2.11
N ILE A 70 6.03 2.00 2.24
CA ILE A 70 4.99 2.32 1.24
C ILE A 70 4.80 3.83 1.12
N LEU A 71 4.78 4.58 2.23
CA LEU A 71 4.70 6.05 2.23
C LEU A 71 5.92 6.69 1.55
N GLN A 72 7.11 6.13 1.74
CA GLN A 72 8.31 6.56 1.05
C GLN A 72 8.18 6.37 -0.47
N SER A 73 7.68 5.22 -0.93
CA SER A 73 7.40 4.99 -2.36
C SER A 73 6.28 5.88 -2.90
N LEU A 74 5.27 6.19 -2.08
CA LEU A 74 4.19 7.10 -2.44
C LEU A 74 4.71 8.51 -2.71
N MET A 75 5.76 8.96 -2.01
CA MET A 75 6.40 10.25 -2.24
C MET A 75 6.95 10.38 -3.67
N ASP A 76 7.52 9.30 -4.22
CA ASP A 76 8.11 9.28 -5.55
C ASP A 76 7.07 8.97 -6.65
N ASN A 77 6.07 8.14 -6.34
CA ASN A 77 4.96 7.88 -7.25
C ASN A 77 4.01 9.10 -7.31
N LYS A 78 3.84 9.72 -8.47
CA LYS A 78 2.88 10.84 -8.67
C LYS A 78 1.56 10.43 -9.32
N LYS A 79 1.24 9.15 -9.43
CA LYS A 79 -0.01 8.62 -10.02
C LYS A 79 -1.05 8.24 -8.98
N ILE A 80 -0.64 7.57 -7.89
CA ILE A 80 -1.56 7.21 -6.80
C ILE A 80 -2.14 8.49 -6.19
N ARG A 81 -3.46 8.56 -6.09
CA ARG A 81 -4.22 9.65 -5.49
C ARG A 81 -4.87 9.25 -4.17
N ARG A 82 -5.10 7.95 -3.95
CA ARG A 82 -5.64 7.44 -2.68
C ARG A 82 -4.93 6.17 -2.25
N LEU A 83 -4.34 6.22 -1.07
CA LEU A 83 -3.82 5.08 -0.32
C LEU A 83 -4.62 4.97 0.98
N ARG A 84 -5.35 3.86 1.16
CA ARG A 84 -6.15 3.62 2.38
C ARG A 84 -5.39 2.69 3.31
N LEU A 85 -5.28 3.10 4.58
CA LEU A 85 -4.49 2.41 5.61
C LEU A 85 -5.26 2.35 6.94
N ASP A 86 -4.89 1.40 7.79
CA ASP A 86 -5.47 1.31 9.14
C ASP A 86 -5.07 2.50 10.01
N LYS A 87 -6.06 3.10 10.69
CA LYS A 87 -5.89 4.19 11.66
C LYS A 87 -4.88 3.87 12.76
N ARG A 88 -4.64 2.58 13.06
CA ARG A 88 -3.65 2.12 14.04
C ARG A 88 -2.21 2.58 13.72
N HIS A 89 -1.89 2.85 12.45
CA HIS A 89 -0.55 3.35 12.08
C HIS A 89 -0.47 4.88 11.98
N LYS A 90 -1.61 5.58 12.01
CA LYS A 90 -1.70 7.02 11.70
C LYS A 90 -0.73 7.87 12.53
N GLU A 91 -0.82 7.77 13.84
CA GLU A 91 -0.03 8.60 14.76
C GLU A 91 1.46 8.34 14.58
N THR A 92 1.88 7.08 14.59
CA THR A 92 3.29 6.71 14.40
C THR A 92 3.80 7.16 13.03
N CYS A 93 3.05 6.96 11.95
CA CYS A 93 3.48 7.39 10.63
C CYS A 93 3.62 8.91 10.51
N ILE A 94 2.68 9.69 11.07
CA ILE A 94 2.76 11.16 11.07
C ILE A 94 3.98 11.65 11.87
N ASN A 95 4.24 11.03 13.02
CA ASN A 95 5.34 11.43 13.90
C ASN A 95 6.72 10.99 13.40
N THR A 96 6.80 9.82 12.74
CA THR A 96 8.07 9.25 12.26
C THR A 96 8.42 9.72 10.85
N TYR A 97 7.44 9.88 9.95
CA TYR A 97 7.69 10.28 8.58
C TYR A 97 7.63 11.81 8.42
N SER A 98 8.77 12.47 8.60
CA SER A 98 8.88 13.95 8.56
C SER A 98 8.31 14.61 7.29
N LYS A 99 8.28 13.87 6.17
CA LYS A 99 7.74 14.32 4.88
C LYS A 99 6.24 14.03 4.69
N TYR A 100 5.55 13.49 5.70
CA TYR A 100 4.14 13.09 5.59
C TYR A 100 3.24 14.22 5.07
N HIS A 101 3.50 15.48 5.47
CA HIS A 101 2.75 16.65 5.02
C HIS A 101 2.73 16.84 3.49
N LEU A 102 3.68 16.25 2.75
CA LEU A 102 3.77 16.31 1.28
C LEU A 102 2.88 15.28 0.57
N ILE A 103 2.36 14.29 1.30
CA ILE A 103 1.53 13.19 0.76
C ILE A 103 0.23 13.00 1.55
N GLN A 104 -0.02 13.81 2.57
CA GLN A 104 -1.15 13.66 3.49
C GLN A 104 -2.51 13.74 2.81
N ASP A 105 -2.61 14.46 1.69
CA ASP A 105 -3.82 14.60 0.87
C ASP A 105 -4.16 13.34 0.07
N ARG A 106 -3.23 12.37 0.04
CA ARG A 106 -3.33 11.12 -0.71
C ARG A 106 -3.48 9.90 0.19
N VAL A 107 -3.50 10.09 1.51
CA VAL A 107 -3.53 9.01 2.51
C VAL A 107 -4.78 9.14 3.37
N ASP A 108 -5.66 8.15 3.27
CA ASP A 108 -6.86 8.04 4.07
C ASP A 108 -6.66 6.99 5.18
N TRP A 109 -7.04 7.32 6.41
CA TRP A 109 -6.90 6.46 7.58
C TRP A 109 -8.27 6.00 8.07
N TYR A 110 -8.53 4.68 8.09
CA TYR A 110 -9.81 4.07 8.49
C TYR A 110 -9.73 3.35 9.83
#